data_AF-A0A6L8DL10-F1
#
_entry.id   AF-A0A6L8DL10-F1
#
_cell.length_a   1.000
_cell.length_b   1.000
_cell.length_c   1.000
_cell.angle_alpha   90.00
_cell.angle_beta   90.00
_cell.angle_gamma   90.00
#
_symmetry.space_group_name_H-M   'P 1'
#
loop_
_entity.id
_entity.type
_entity.pdbx_description
1 polymer ?
#
loop_
_entity_poly.entity_id
_entity_poly.type
_entity_poly.pdbx_seq_one_letter_code
_entity_poly.pdbx_strand_id
1 'polypeptide(L)'
;MNAQEQSTTGEAAGVAWTVPARWEVQPPRMMRVATYLIPKDAEDDEPGECAVFYFGRGQGGSVDLNLQRWREQFETDTGGQPSLAERKSTINGLAVTTVSLAGTYLASMGPMFQSGAVKKPGYRMLGAIIEAPEGNVFVKLTGPEKTVLSADGEFQTFLNSLK
;
A
#
# COMPACT_ATOMS: atom_id res chain seq x y z
N MET A 1 36.40 -5.33 -7.87
CA MET A 1 35.86 -4.58 -6.73
C MET A 1 34.41 -5.00 -6.58
N ASN A 2 34.07 -5.73 -5.51
CA ASN A 2 32.71 -6.22 -5.31
C ASN A 2 31.90 -5.08 -4.70
N ALA A 3 31.04 -4.44 -5.49
CA ALA A 3 30.00 -3.60 -4.95
C ALA A 3 29.02 -4.53 -4.23
N GLN A 4 29.04 -4.52 -2.89
CA GLN A 4 27.90 -5.03 -2.14
C GLN A 4 26.76 -4.06 -2.43
N GLU A 5 25.79 -4.47 -3.25
CA GLU A 5 24.51 -3.78 -3.36
C GLU A 5 23.90 -3.77 -1.95
N GLN A 6 23.94 -2.61 -1.28
CA GLN A 6 23.27 -2.45 -0.01
C GLN A 6 21.77 -2.40 -0.30
N SER A 7 21.05 -3.44 0.12
CA SER A 7 19.60 -3.48 0.04
C SER A 7 18.99 -2.39 0.91
N THR A 8 18.14 -1.54 0.33
CA THR A 8 17.37 -0.55 1.09
C THR A 8 16.34 -1.27 1.97
N THR A 9 16.27 -0.93 3.25
CA THR A 9 15.33 -1.53 4.21
C THR A 9 14.45 -0.46 4.87
N GLY A 10 13.30 -0.88 5.40
CA GLY A 10 12.49 -0.07 6.31
C GLY A 10 12.08 -0.89 7.54
N GLU A 11 11.62 -0.20 8.58
CA GLU A 11 11.18 -0.84 9.82
C GLU A 11 10.06 -0.05 10.50
N ALA A 12 9.15 -0.78 11.16
CA ALA A 12 8.14 -0.23 12.06
C ALA A 12 7.55 -1.35 12.94
N ALA A 13 7.14 -0.98 14.14
CA ALA A 13 6.38 -1.83 15.05
C ALA A 13 7.01 -3.20 15.37
N GLY A 14 8.36 -3.27 15.40
CA GLY A 14 9.10 -4.51 15.61
C GLY A 14 9.18 -5.44 14.39
N VAL A 15 8.90 -4.92 13.19
CA VAL A 15 9.05 -5.63 11.91
C VAL A 15 9.91 -4.81 10.95
N ALA A 16 10.81 -5.48 10.23
CA ALA A 16 11.60 -4.91 9.16
C ALA A 16 11.25 -5.52 7.80
N TRP A 17 11.49 -4.78 6.72
CA TRP A 17 11.30 -5.22 5.34
C TRP A 17 12.41 -4.72 4.43
N THR A 18 12.54 -5.37 3.27
CA THR A 18 13.41 -4.94 2.17
C THR A 18 12.58 -4.23 1.11
N VAL A 19 13.08 -3.10 0.62
CA VAL A 19 12.43 -2.32 -0.44
C VAL A 19 12.81 -2.92 -1.80
N PRO A 20 11.84 -3.24 -2.69
CA PRO A 20 12.13 -3.70 -4.04
C PRO A 20 13.01 -2.71 -4.81
N ALA A 21 13.97 -3.20 -5.59
CA ALA A 21 15.01 -2.37 -6.20
C ALA A 21 14.49 -1.26 -7.13
N ARG A 22 13.32 -1.47 -7.76
CA ARG A 22 12.68 -0.47 -8.64
C ARG A 22 11.95 0.63 -7.87
N TRP A 23 11.73 0.47 -6.57
CA TRP A 23 10.95 1.41 -5.78
C TRP A 23 11.83 2.53 -5.26
N GLU A 24 11.46 3.76 -5.61
CA GLU A 24 12.21 4.95 -5.20
C GLU A 24 11.73 5.44 -3.83
N VAL A 25 12.65 5.56 -2.87
CA VAL A 25 12.34 6.12 -1.55
C VAL A 25 12.01 7.60 -1.68
N GLN A 26 10.84 7.99 -1.19
CA GLN A 26 10.40 9.38 -1.20
C GLN A 26 10.74 10.10 0.12
N PRO A 27 10.84 11.45 0.12
CA PRO A 27 11.02 12.22 1.34
C PRO A 27 9.93 11.94 2.40
N PRO A 28 10.24 12.12 3.69
CA PRO A 28 9.26 11.93 4.76
C PRO A 28 7.98 12.74 4.56
N ARG A 29 6.84 12.13 4.88
CA ARG A 29 5.51 12.76 4.86
C ARG A 29 4.83 12.56 6.20
N MET A 30 4.04 13.54 6.63
CA MET A 30 3.31 13.43 7.90
C MET A 30 2.46 12.17 7.94
N MET A 31 2.40 11.54 9.13
CA MET A 31 1.62 10.33 9.39
C MET A 31 2.02 9.10 8.56
N ARG A 32 3.23 9.06 7.98
CA ARG A 32 3.75 7.90 7.23
C ARG A 32 5.10 7.48 7.79
N VAL A 33 5.31 6.17 7.90
CA VAL A 33 6.62 5.59 8.21
C VAL A 33 7.53 5.72 6.99
N ALA A 34 7.00 5.34 5.82
CA ALA A 34 7.72 5.40 4.57
C ALA A 34 6.76 5.69 3.42
N THR A 35 7.30 6.23 2.33
CA THR A 35 6.61 6.35 1.05
C THR A 35 7.60 5.97 -0.05
N TYR A 36 7.12 5.15 -0.98
CA TYR A 36 7.88 4.67 -2.13
C TYR A 36 7.13 5.02 -3.41
N LEU A 37 7.86 5.47 -4.43
CA LEU A 37 7.33 5.71 -5.76
C LEU A 37 7.63 4.50 -6.65
N ILE A 38 6.61 4.01 -7.35
CA ILE A 38 6.69 2.87 -8.24
C ILE A 38 6.71 3.43 -9.66
N PRO A 39 7.76 3.16 -10.45
CA PRO A 39 7.85 3.63 -11.83
C PRO A 39 6.60 3.25 -12.62
N LYS A 40 6.05 4.22 -13.37
CA LYS A 40 4.86 4.00 -14.18
C LYS A 40 5.09 2.88 -15.20
N ASP A 41 4.02 2.15 -15.51
CA ASP A 41 3.99 1.31 -16.68
C ASP A 41 4.07 2.17 -17.97
N ALA A 42 4.50 1.57 -19.07
CA ALA A 42 4.58 2.26 -20.36
C ALA A 42 3.21 2.76 -20.84
N GLU A 43 2.15 2.04 -20.48
CA GLU A 43 0.77 2.31 -20.91
C GLU A 43 -0.04 3.18 -19.94
N ASP A 44 0.56 3.62 -18.84
CA ASP A 44 -0.06 4.53 -17.86
C ASP A 44 0.68 5.87 -17.82
N ASP A 45 -0.04 6.94 -17.44
CA ASP A 45 0.50 8.30 -17.39
C ASP A 45 1.07 8.68 -16.02
N GLU A 46 0.76 7.93 -14.97
CA GLU A 46 1.15 8.24 -13.59
C GLU A 46 1.90 7.08 -12.92
N PRO A 47 2.88 7.38 -12.04
CA PRO A 47 3.50 6.36 -11.20
C PRO A 47 2.53 5.83 -10.14
N GLY A 48 2.88 4.70 -9.53
CA GLY A 48 2.22 4.21 -8.32
C GLY A 48 2.88 4.77 -7.06
N GLU A 49 2.16 4.78 -5.95
CA GLU A 49 2.69 5.13 -4.63
C GLU A 49 2.42 4.00 -3.63
N CYS A 50 3.46 3.51 -2.96
CA CYS A 50 3.34 2.63 -1.81
C CYS A 50 3.63 3.38 -0.52
N ALA A 51 2.64 3.45 0.36
CA ALA A 51 2.76 4.10 1.66
C ALA A 51 2.71 3.07 2.79
N VAL A 52 3.62 3.22 3.77
CA VAL A 52 3.64 2.42 4.99
C VAL A 52 3.22 3.28 6.17
N PHE A 53 2.29 2.77 6.98
CA PHE A 53 1.74 3.46 8.14
C PHE A 53 1.89 2.59 9.39
N TYR A 54 2.21 3.25 10.50
CA TYR A 54 2.14 2.70 11.84
C TYR A 54 1.67 3.82 12.76
N PHE A 55 0.63 3.55 13.54
CA PHE A 55 -0.03 4.57 14.36
C PHE A 55 0.25 4.41 15.85
N GLY A 56 1.08 3.45 16.24
CA GLY A 56 1.33 3.08 17.63
C GLY A 56 0.57 1.82 18.06
N ARG A 57 0.96 1.25 19.20
CA ARG A 57 0.37 0.02 19.74
C ARG A 57 -1.11 0.20 20.05
N GLY A 58 -1.93 -0.69 19.50
CA GLY A 58 -3.40 -0.65 19.66
C GLY A 58 -4.09 0.51 18.92
N GLN A 59 -3.37 1.28 18.11
CA GLN A 59 -3.90 2.39 17.31
C GLN A 59 -4.11 1.94 15.84
N GLY A 60 -4.75 2.79 15.04
CA GLY A 60 -4.99 2.52 13.60
C GLY A 60 -6.26 1.72 13.28
N GLY A 61 -6.86 1.07 14.28
CA GLY A 61 -8.11 0.31 14.13
C GLY A 61 -7.89 -1.16 13.72
N SER A 62 -8.99 -1.92 13.64
CA SER A 62 -8.96 -3.34 13.29
C SER A 62 -8.67 -3.57 11.80
N VAL A 63 -8.34 -4.82 11.45
CA VAL A 63 -8.21 -5.27 10.05
C VAL A 63 -9.49 -4.94 9.28
N ASP A 64 -10.65 -5.45 9.73
CA ASP A 64 -11.93 -5.30 9.03
C ASP A 64 -12.33 -3.82 8.82
N LEU A 65 -12.10 -2.96 9.82
CA LEU A 65 -12.41 -1.53 9.72
C LEU A 65 -11.55 -0.85 8.64
N ASN A 66 -10.27 -1.24 8.52
CA ASN A 66 -9.40 -0.70 7.49
C ASN A 66 -9.74 -1.25 6.10
N LEU A 67 -10.13 -2.52 5.98
CA LEU A 67 -10.60 -3.09 4.71
C LEU A 67 -11.86 -2.35 4.22
N GLN A 68 -12.81 -2.06 5.12
CA GLN A 68 -13.98 -1.26 4.81
C GLN A 68 -13.59 0.16 4.33
N ARG A 69 -12.74 0.86 5.09
CA ARG A 69 -12.27 2.21 4.72
C ARG A 69 -11.52 2.25 3.39
N TRP A 70 -10.77 1.21 3.06
CA TRP A 70 -10.08 1.12 1.77
C TRP A 70 -11.06 0.85 0.64
N ARG A 71 -12.06 -0.01 0.85
CA ARG A 71 -13.14 -0.25 -0.11
C ARG A 71 -13.94 1.02 -0.40
N GLU A 72 -14.22 1.82 0.63
CA GLU A 72 -14.91 3.11 0.51
C GLU A 72 -14.12 4.18 -0.26
N GLN A 73 -12.81 3.99 -0.44
CA GLN A 73 -12.01 4.86 -1.31
C GLN A 73 -12.11 4.49 -2.79
N PHE A 74 -12.90 3.47 -3.15
CA PHE A 74 -13.10 3.06 -4.52
C PHE A 74 -14.58 2.93 -4.84
N GLU A 75 -14.91 3.21 -6.09
CA GLU A 75 -16.21 2.89 -6.71
C GLU A 75 -15.99 2.10 -8.00
N THR A 76 -16.96 1.29 -8.41
CA THR A 76 -16.98 0.73 -9.76
C THR A 76 -17.16 1.86 -10.78
N ASP A 77 -16.82 1.61 -12.05
CA ASP A 77 -16.99 2.61 -13.12
C ASP A 77 -18.45 3.06 -13.29
N THR A 78 -19.41 2.30 -12.77
CA THR A 78 -20.84 2.60 -12.74
C THR A 78 -21.32 3.24 -11.42
N GLY A 79 -20.40 3.61 -10.51
CA GLY A 79 -20.70 4.27 -9.24
C GLY A 79 -21.15 3.35 -8.10
N GLY A 80 -20.91 2.04 -8.19
CA GLY A 80 -21.21 1.06 -7.15
C GLY A 80 -20.02 0.78 -6.22
N GLN A 81 -20.22 -0.05 -5.18
CA GLN A 81 -19.10 -0.51 -4.34
C GLN A 81 -18.32 -1.63 -5.04
N PRO A 82 -16.99 -1.51 -5.21
CA PRO A 82 -16.18 -2.50 -5.91
C PRO A 82 -16.05 -3.79 -5.09
N SER A 83 -15.77 -4.92 -5.73
CA SER A 83 -15.38 -6.14 -5.02
C SER A 83 -14.00 -5.98 -4.38
N LEU A 84 -13.88 -6.36 -3.11
CA LEU A 84 -12.61 -6.43 -2.40
C LEU A 84 -12.17 -7.90 -2.36
N ALA A 85 -11.03 -8.21 -2.99
CA ALA A 85 -10.45 -9.54 -2.94
C ALA A 85 -9.52 -9.64 -1.73
N GLU A 86 -9.97 -10.31 -0.66
CA GLU A 86 -9.21 -10.50 0.58
C GLU A 86 -8.52 -11.86 0.61
N ARG A 87 -7.30 -11.89 1.16
CA ARG A 87 -6.59 -13.12 1.49
C ARG A 87 -5.86 -12.98 2.83
N LYS A 88 -6.02 -13.97 3.69
CA LYS A 88 -5.25 -14.11 4.94
C LYS A 88 -4.13 -15.11 4.74
N SER A 89 -2.97 -14.82 5.33
CA SER A 89 -1.79 -15.67 5.26
C SER A 89 -0.88 -15.44 6.47
N THR A 90 0.12 -16.31 6.63
CA THR A 90 1.19 -16.12 7.60
C THR A 90 2.51 -16.03 6.85
N ILE A 91 3.29 -14.98 7.12
CA ILE A 91 4.61 -14.75 6.53
C ILE A 91 5.60 -14.61 7.67
N ASN A 92 6.59 -15.52 7.74
CA ASN A 92 7.63 -15.51 8.77
C ASN A 92 7.09 -15.39 10.21
N GLY A 93 5.95 -16.03 10.48
CA GLY A 93 5.27 -16.00 11.78
C GLY A 93 4.33 -14.81 12.02
N LEU A 94 4.29 -13.84 11.11
CA LEU A 94 3.39 -12.69 11.18
C LEU A 94 2.07 -13.00 10.46
N ALA A 95 0.94 -12.69 11.08
CA ALA A 95 -0.35 -12.72 10.38
C ALA A 95 -0.46 -11.52 9.44
N VAL A 96 -0.78 -11.81 8.17
CA VAL A 96 -0.88 -10.81 7.10
C VAL A 96 -2.20 -10.98 6.37
N THR A 97 -2.99 -9.90 6.35
CA THR A 97 -4.20 -9.80 5.53
C THR A 97 -3.93 -8.89 4.34
N THR A 98 -3.98 -9.45 3.14
CA THR A 98 -3.80 -8.70 1.88
C THR A 98 -5.13 -8.48 1.18
N VAL A 99 -5.26 -7.35 0.48
CA VAL A 99 -6.42 -7.05 -0.35
C VAL A 99 -6.04 -6.52 -1.73
N SER A 100 -6.92 -6.75 -2.70
CA SER A 100 -6.89 -6.06 -3.99
C SER A 100 -8.22 -5.40 -4.31
N LEU A 101 -8.17 -4.15 -4.78
CA LEU A 101 -9.30 -3.33 -5.23
C LEU A 101 -8.98 -2.73 -6.58
N ALA A 102 -9.94 -2.68 -7.49
CA ALA A 102 -9.83 -1.99 -8.76
C ALA A 102 -11.10 -1.18 -9.04
N GLY A 103 -10.95 -0.06 -9.74
CA GLY A 103 -12.04 0.82 -10.12
C GLY A 103 -11.63 2.28 -10.15
N THR A 104 -12.58 3.16 -9.88
CA THR A 104 -12.32 4.59 -9.73
C THR A 104 -11.88 4.91 -8.31
N TYR A 105 -10.64 5.33 -8.14
CA TYR A 105 -10.09 5.75 -6.87
C TYR A 105 -10.59 7.15 -6.51
N LEU A 106 -11.17 7.28 -5.32
CA LEU A 106 -11.68 8.52 -4.74
C LEU A 106 -10.56 9.15 -3.92
N ALA A 107 -9.59 9.79 -4.59
CA ALA A 107 -8.45 10.40 -3.94
C ALA A 107 -8.91 11.58 -3.06
N SER A 108 -8.90 11.37 -1.73
CA SER A 108 -9.22 12.43 -0.77
C SER A 108 -8.03 13.39 -0.62
N MET A 109 -8.29 14.68 -0.83
CA MET A 109 -7.33 15.77 -0.61
C MET A 109 -7.37 16.28 0.85
N GLY A 110 -7.23 15.36 1.82
CA GLY A 110 -7.12 15.69 3.24
C GLY A 110 -8.29 16.51 3.83
N PRO A 111 -8.21 16.89 5.12
CA PRO A 111 -9.28 17.62 5.80
C PRO A 111 -9.39 19.11 5.42
N MET A 112 -8.43 19.66 4.65
CA MET A 112 -8.34 21.09 4.33
C MET A 112 -9.00 21.49 3.00
N PHE A 113 -9.32 20.54 2.11
CA PHE A 113 -10.03 20.85 0.86
C PHE A 113 -11.46 20.30 0.92
N GLN A 114 -12.42 21.18 1.20
CA GLN A 114 -13.87 20.92 1.17
C GLN A 114 -14.43 20.68 -0.25
N SER A 115 -13.58 20.59 -1.27
CA SER A 115 -13.97 20.37 -2.67
C SER A 115 -13.61 18.95 -3.08
N GLY A 116 -14.56 18.02 -2.92
CA GLY A 116 -14.68 16.71 -3.61
C GLY A 116 -13.45 15.79 -3.68
N ALA A 117 -13.66 14.48 -3.50
CA ALA A 117 -12.62 13.51 -3.88
C ALA A 117 -12.29 13.65 -5.38
N VAL A 118 -11.01 13.71 -5.74
CA VAL A 118 -10.59 13.64 -7.14
C VAL A 118 -10.79 12.21 -7.60
N LYS A 119 -11.68 12.02 -8.57
CA LYS A 119 -11.94 10.70 -9.16
C LYS A 119 -10.81 10.33 -10.12
N LYS A 120 -10.17 9.19 -9.87
CA LYS A 120 -9.11 8.62 -10.69
C LYS A 120 -9.57 7.27 -11.24
N PRO A 121 -10.20 7.23 -12.42
CA PRO A 121 -10.66 5.98 -13.05
C PRO A 121 -9.48 5.09 -13.46
N GLY A 122 -9.72 3.78 -13.57
CA GLY A 122 -8.69 2.81 -13.99
C GLY A 122 -7.56 2.64 -12.98
N TYR A 123 -7.86 2.78 -11.69
CA TYR A 123 -6.89 2.63 -10.61
C TYR A 123 -7.03 1.28 -9.92
N ARG A 124 -5.93 0.84 -9.32
CA ARG A 124 -5.87 -0.35 -8.46
C ARG A 124 -5.19 -0.03 -7.14
N MET A 125 -5.55 -0.78 -6.11
CA MET A 125 -4.85 -0.80 -4.84
C MET A 125 -4.48 -2.23 -4.46
N LEU A 126 -3.23 -2.44 -4.05
CA LEU A 126 -2.81 -3.59 -3.24
C LEU A 126 -2.62 -3.11 -1.80
N GLY A 127 -3.33 -3.72 -0.87
CA GLY A 127 -3.23 -3.41 0.56
C GLY A 127 -2.69 -4.61 1.34
N ALA A 128 -1.95 -4.35 2.41
CA ALA A 128 -1.59 -5.35 3.40
C ALA A 128 -1.71 -4.77 4.81
N ILE A 129 -2.26 -5.57 5.73
CA ILE A 129 -2.25 -5.30 7.17
C ILE A 129 -1.45 -6.40 7.82
N ILE A 130 -0.36 -6.02 8.47
CA ILE A 130 0.59 -6.91 9.13
C ILE A 130 0.40 -6.75 10.63
N GLU A 131 0.01 -7.82 11.29
CA GLU A 131 -0.16 -7.86 12.75
C GLU A 131 1.23 -8.02 13.40
N ALA A 132 1.95 -6.89 13.53
CA ALA A 132 3.31 -6.84 14.06
C ALA A 132 3.35 -6.77 15.61
N PRO A 133 4.48 -7.12 16.25
CA PRO A 133 4.59 -7.22 17.71
C PRO A 133 4.17 -5.96 18.48
N GLU A 134 4.42 -4.77 17.93
CA GLU A 134 4.12 -3.50 18.59
C GLU A 134 2.88 -2.80 18.02
N GLY A 135 2.07 -3.49 17.21
CA GLY A 135 0.84 -2.99 16.61
C GLY A 135 0.82 -3.14 15.10
N ASN A 136 -0.34 -2.87 14.49
CA ASN A 136 -0.52 -3.14 13.06
C ASN A 136 0.31 -2.19 12.19
N VAL A 137 0.99 -2.76 11.19
CA VAL A 137 1.62 -2.02 10.09
C VAL A 137 0.71 -2.14 8.87
N PHE A 138 0.39 -1.00 8.26
CA PHE A 138 -0.48 -0.91 7.10
C PHE A 138 0.34 -0.52 5.89
N VAL A 139 0.27 -1.30 4.82
CA VAL A 139 0.97 -1.04 3.56
C VAL A 139 -0.07 -0.86 2.48
N LYS A 140 0.00 0.24 1.73
CA LYS A 140 -0.97 0.57 0.69
C LYS A 140 -0.24 1.02 -0.57
N LEU A 141 -0.24 0.17 -1.59
CA LEU A 141 0.20 0.48 -2.94
C LEU A 141 -1.03 0.92 -3.76
N THR A 142 -1.02 2.13 -4.31
CA THR A 142 -2.14 2.67 -5.10
C THR A 142 -1.61 3.40 -6.33
N GLY A 143 -2.26 3.24 -7.46
CA GLY A 143 -1.89 3.90 -8.71
C GLY A 143 -2.76 3.41 -9.88
N PRO A 144 -2.42 3.85 -11.10
CA PRO A 144 -3.02 3.29 -12.32
C PRO A 144 -2.89 1.76 -12.37
N GLU A 145 -3.90 1.10 -12.93
CA GLU A 145 -4.05 -0.35 -12.83
C GLU A 145 -2.84 -1.12 -13.39
N LYS A 146 -2.33 -0.76 -14.57
CA LYS A 146 -1.22 -1.51 -15.19
C LYS A 146 0.08 -1.32 -14.41
N THR A 147 0.32 -0.12 -13.91
CA THR A 147 1.45 0.22 -13.04
C THR A 147 1.42 -0.63 -11.78
N VAL A 148 0.28 -0.73 -11.10
CA VAL A 148 0.13 -1.54 -9.89
C VAL A 148 0.27 -3.04 -10.19
N LEU A 149 -0.31 -3.52 -11.29
CA LEU A 149 -0.18 -4.92 -11.70
C LEU A 149 1.27 -5.28 -12.05
N SER A 150 2.01 -4.37 -12.71
CA SER A 150 3.43 -4.57 -13.03
C SER A 150 4.31 -4.71 -11.77
N ALA A 151 3.85 -4.18 -10.64
CA ALA A 151 4.53 -4.21 -9.36
C ALA A 151 3.99 -5.28 -8.39
N ASP A 152 3.01 -6.12 -8.78
CA ASP A 152 2.44 -7.13 -7.87
C ASP A 152 3.51 -8.11 -7.37
N GLY A 153 4.35 -8.64 -8.26
CA GLY A 153 5.47 -9.52 -7.86
C GLY A 153 6.47 -8.84 -6.91
N GLU A 154 6.67 -7.54 -7.06
CA GLU A 154 7.53 -6.74 -6.17
C GLU A 154 6.86 -6.51 -4.82
N PHE A 155 5.54 -6.28 -4.81
CA PHE A 155 4.74 -6.18 -3.59
C PHE A 155 4.76 -7.49 -2.81
N GLN A 156 4.65 -8.65 -3.48
CA GLN A 156 4.82 -9.95 -2.84
C GLN A 156 6.25 -10.15 -2.31
N THR A 157 7.27 -9.70 -3.06
CA THR A 157 8.68 -9.75 -2.61
C THR A 157 8.89 -8.91 -1.36
N PHE A 158 8.32 -7.70 -1.32
CA PHE A 158 8.30 -6.83 -0.14
C PHE A 158 7.69 -7.57 1.06
N LEU A 159 6.50 -8.18 0.90
CA LEU A 159 5.82 -8.88 2.00
C LEU A 159 6.59 -10.13 2.44
N ASN A 160 7.15 -10.91 1.53
CA ASN A 160 7.93 -12.10 1.87
C ASN A 160 9.26 -11.77 2.57
N SER A 161 9.70 -10.51 2.53
CA SER A 161 10.90 -10.05 3.23
C SER A 161 10.68 -9.65 4.69
N LEU A 162 9.42 -9.63 5.15
CA LEU A 162 9.05 -9.23 6.52
C LEU A 162 9.76 -10.12 7.55
N LYS A 163 10.39 -9.52 8.56
CA LYS A 163 11.11 -10.23 9.63
C LYS A 163 11.11 -9.46 10.94
#